data_AF-A0A0U5G4I7-F1
#
_entry.id   AF-A0A0U5G4I7-F1
#
_cell.length_a   1.000
_cell.length_b   1.000
_cell.length_c   1.000
_cell.angle_alpha   90.00
_cell.angle_beta   90.00
_cell.angle_gamma   90.00
#
_symmetry.space_group_name_H-M   'P 1'
#
loop_
_entity.id
_entity.type
_entity.pdbx_description
1 polymer ?
#
loop_
_entity_poly.entity_id
_entity_poly.type
_entity_poly.pdbx_seq_one_letter_code
_entity_poly.pdbx_strand_id
1 'polypeptide(L)'
;MLLTVVGFKPARITHSSDHFQKLYEHAEKLIQLEKAYVCHCSDTDLKLQRGGENHGPRYRCKDAEQDVETNLKKFRDMKDGKYEPQTAFLRMRQDIENPNPQMTLRPTAS
;
A
#
# COMPACT_ATOMS: atom_id res chain seq x y z
N MET A 1 7.77 -28.20 -1.17
CA MET A 1 8.15 -29.64 -1.20
C MET A 1 9.68 -29.86 -1.28
N LEU A 2 10.51 -28.92 -0.80
CA LEU A 2 12.00 -29.03 -0.81
C LEU A 2 12.63 -29.12 0.59
N LEU A 3 11.95 -28.67 1.64
CA LEU A 3 12.49 -28.60 3.00
C LEU A 3 12.71 -29.99 3.64
N THR A 4 11.92 -30.99 3.28
CA THR A 4 12.01 -32.36 3.82
C THR A 4 13.23 -33.13 3.31
N VAL A 5 13.81 -32.75 2.18
CA VAL A 5 14.96 -33.46 1.57
C VAL A 5 16.27 -33.14 2.30
N VAL A 6 16.35 -32.00 3.00
CA VAL A 6 17.57 -31.53 3.70
C VAL A 6 17.52 -31.82 5.22
N GLY A 7 16.56 -32.63 5.68
CA GLY A 7 16.50 -33.07 7.09
C GLY A 7 16.06 -31.99 8.11
N PHE A 8 15.70 -30.79 7.66
CA PHE A 8 15.16 -29.74 8.53
C PHE A 8 13.66 -29.97 8.78
N LYS A 9 13.28 -30.23 10.03
CA LYS A 9 11.89 -30.19 10.48
C LYS A 9 11.55 -28.78 10.95
N PRO A 10 10.75 -28.00 10.20
CA PRO A 10 10.30 -26.69 10.69
C PRO A 10 9.44 -26.88 11.94
N ALA A 11 9.75 -26.15 13.02
CA ALA A 11 8.99 -26.21 14.27
C ALA A 11 7.56 -25.66 14.13
N ARG A 12 7.31 -24.83 13.11
CA ARG A 12 5.98 -24.33 12.76
C ARG A 12 5.93 -23.97 11.28
N ILE A 13 4.88 -24.40 10.59
CA ILE A 13 4.52 -23.92 9.26
C ILE A 13 3.50 -22.80 9.49
N THR A 14 3.88 -21.56 9.25
CA THR A 14 2.98 -20.40 9.31
C THR A 14 2.72 -19.92 7.90
N HIS A 15 1.46 -19.75 7.52
CA HIS A 15 1.13 -19.12 6.25
C HIS A 15 1.01 -17.62 6.47
N SER A 16 1.58 -16.80 5.57
CA SER A 16 1.43 -15.34 5.62
C SER A 16 -0.04 -14.90 5.59
N SER A 17 -0.94 -15.80 5.16
CA SER A 17 -2.38 -15.61 5.18
C SER A 17 -3.01 -15.57 6.57
N ASP A 18 -2.37 -16.17 7.57
CA ASP A 18 -2.88 -16.26 8.94
C ASP A 18 -2.83 -14.89 9.66
N HIS A 19 -2.24 -13.87 9.02
CA HIS A 19 -2.06 -12.52 9.55
C HIS A 19 -2.81 -11.43 8.79
N PHE A 20 -3.58 -11.77 7.74
CA PHE A 20 -4.33 -10.78 6.97
C PHE A 20 -5.31 -9.98 7.83
N GLN A 21 -5.96 -10.61 8.80
CA GLN A 21 -6.87 -9.93 9.71
C GLN A 21 -6.16 -8.86 10.53
N LYS A 22 -4.97 -9.18 11.09
CA LYS A 22 -4.18 -8.20 11.83
C LYS A 22 -3.68 -7.07 10.94
N LEU A 23 -3.23 -7.39 9.71
CA LEU A 23 -2.79 -6.38 8.75
C LEU A 23 -3.93 -5.43 8.37
N TYR A 24 -5.15 -5.95 8.20
CA TYR A 24 -6.34 -5.15 7.92
C TYR A 24 -6.67 -4.20 9.08
N GLU A 25 -6.64 -4.69 10.33
CA GLU A 25 -6.85 -3.84 11.51
C GLU A 25 -5.78 -2.74 11.64
N HIS A 26 -4.53 -3.04 11.28
CA HIS A 26 -3.47 -2.04 11.29
C HIS A 26 -3.66 -1.02 10.16
N ALA A 27 -4.14 -1.45 9.00
CA ALA A 27 -4.49 -0.55 7.90
C ALA A 27 -5.62 0.42 8.30
N GLU A 28 -6.70 -0.07 8.93
CA GLU A 28 -7.76 0.82 9.45
C GLU A 28 -7.22 1.81 10.48
N LYS A 29 -6.34 1.37 11.41
CA LYS A 29 -5.67 2.27 12.35
C LYS A 29 -4.81 3.33 11.65
N LEU A 30 -4.09 2.97 10.60
CA LEU A 30 -3.28 3.93 9.84
C LEU A 30 -4.14 4.97 9.14
N ILE A 31 -5.31 4.59 8.62
CA ILE A 31 -6.27 5.52 8.02
C ILE A 31 -6.83 6.46 9.11
N GLN A 32 -7.19 5.92 10.28
CA GLN A 32 -7.66 6.71 11.43
C GLN A 32 -6.63 7.73 11.94
N LEU A 33 -5.34 7.40 11.85
CA LEU A 33 -4.24 8.30 12.20
C LEU A 33 -3.87 9.28 11.07
N GLU A 34 -4.66 9.35 9.99
CA GLU A 34 -4.40 10.16 8.77
C GLU A 34 -3.07 9.81 8.07
N LYS A 35 -2.53 8.61 8.33
CA LYS A 35 -1.27 8.11 7.78
C LYS A 35 -1.45 7.23 6.55
N ALA A 36 -2.68 6.97 6.12
CA ALA A 36 -2.98 6.23 4.90
C ALA A 36 -4.27 6.73 4.25
N TYR A 37 -4.36 6.60 2.93
CA TYR A 37 -5.50 7.01 2.12
C TYR A 37 -5.72 6.04 0.94
N VAL A 38 -6.94 5.99 0.42
CA VAL A 38 -7.29 5.15 -0.74
C VAL A 38 -7.21 5.97 -2.01
N CYS A 39 -6.41 5.50 -2.96
CA CYS A 39 -6.13 6.18 -4.22
C CYS A 39 -6.74 5.42 -5.40
N HIS A 40 -7.36 6.15 -6.33
CA HIS A 40 -7.92 5.60 -7.58
C HIS A 40 -7.15 6.02 -8.82
N CYS A 41 -5.92 6.53 -8.65
CA CYS A 41 -5.09 6.93 -9.78
C CYS A 41 -4.64 5.70 -10.59
N SER A 42 -4.53 5.90 -11.90
CA SER A 42 -3.97 4.91 -12.81
C SER A 42 -2.49 4.63 -12.50
N ASP A 43 -1.97 3.48 -12.90
CA ASP A 43 -0.55 3.15 -12.71
C ASP A 43 0.38 4.18 -13.39
N THR A 44 -0.04 4.75 -14.52
CA THR A 44 0.66 5.85 -15.19
C THR A 44 0.69 7.12 -14.34
N ASP A 45 -0.43 7.50 -13.74
CA ASP A 45 -0.51 8.69 -12.87
C ASP A 45 0.29 8.48 -11.58
N LEU A 46 0.28 7.25 -11.04
CA LEU A 46 1.06 6.90 -9.87
C LEU A 46 2.57 7.02 -10.13
N LYS A 47 3.04 6.65 -11.32
CA LYS A 47 4.44 6.83 -11.75
C LYS A 47 4.80 8.30 -11.87
N LEU A 48 3.93 9.12 -12.46
CA LEU A 48 4.14 10.57 -12.57
C LEU A 48 4.18 11.26 -11.19
N GLN A 49 3.25 10.92 -10.30
CA GLN A 49 3.21 11.46 -8.93
C GLN A 49 4.48 11.19 -8.12
N ARG A 50 5.15 10.05 -8.37
CA ARG A 50 6.39 9.67 -7.70
C ARG A 50 7.60 10.49 -8.17
N GLY A 51 7.48 11.19 -9.31
CA GLY A 51 8.52 12.03 -9.89
C GLY A 51 9.86 11.32 -10.05
N GLY A 52 10.94 12.10 -10.04
CA GLY A 52 12.32 11.62 -10.15
C GLY A 52 13.07 12.26 -11.32
N GLU A 53 14.33 11.86 -11.53
CA GLU A 53 15.20 12.43 -12.57
C GLU A 53 14.56 12.41 -13.97
N ASN A 54 13.75 11.38 -14.27
CA ASN A 54 13.09 11.20 -15.56
C ASN A 54 11.62 11.66 -15.61
N HIS A 55 11.02 12.05 -14.48
CA HIS A 55 9.55 12.24 -14.37
C HIS A 55 9.11 13.56 -13.73
N GLY A 56 10.04 14.42 -13.34
CA GLY A 56 9.74 15.77 -12.84
C GLY A 56 9.43 15.82 -11.33
N PRO A 57 8.83 16.92 -10.85
CA PRO A 57 8.58 17.13 -9.42
C PRO A 57 7.55 16.14 -8.87
N ARG A 58 7.75 15.74 -7.61
CA ARG A 58 6.81 14.84 -6.91
C ARG A 58 5.56 15.61 -6.52
N TYR A 59 4.39 15.00 -6.67
CA TYR A 59 3.13 15.59 -6.24
C TYR A 59 2.15 14.51 -5.76
N ARG A 60 1.20 14.90 -4.91
CA ARG A 60 0.14 14.01 -4.44
C ARG A 60 -1.09 14.12 -5.31
N CYS A 61 -1.85 13.03 -5.42
CA CYS A 61 -3.20 13.08 -5.96
C CYS A 61 -4.16 13.77 -4.99
N LYS A 62 -5.31 14.20 -5.52
CA LYS A 62 -6.41 14.79 -4.74
C LYS A 62 -6.95 13.84 -3.66
N ASP A 63 -6.82 12.53 -3.86
CA ASP A 63 -7.24 11.54 -2.86
C ASP A 63 -6.42 11.61 -1.55
N ALA A 64 -5.21 12.19 -1.57
CA ALA A 64 -4.39 12.33 -0.38
C ALA A 64 -4.92 13.35 0.64
N GLU A 65 -5.86 14.20 0.23
CA GLU A 65 -6.51 15.22 1.06
C GLU A 65 -7.91 14.79 1.52
N GLN A 66 -8.34 13.57 1.21
CA GLN A 66 -9.63 13.04 1.66
C GLN A 66 -9.65 12.85 3.17
N ASP A 67 -10.84 13.03 3.75
CA ASP A 67 -11.08 12.81 5.16
C ASP A 67 -10.95 11.33 5.54
N VAL A 68 -10.78 11.10 6.84
CA VAL A 68 -10.61 9.76 7.42
C VAL A 68 -11.82 8.86 7.14
N GLU A 69 -13.04 9.38 7.24
CA GLU A 69 -14.27 8.61 7.11
C GLU A 69 -14.47 8.09 5.68
N THR A 70 -14.26 8.96 4.70
CA THR A 70 -14.25 8.63 3.27
C THR A 70 -13.22 7.54 2.96
N ASN A 71 -11.99 7.67 3.47
CA ASN A 71 -10.94 6.68 3.25
C ASN A 71 -11.26 5.33 3.90
N LEU A 72 -11.82 5.31 5.12
CA LEU A 72 -12.27 4.09 5.78
C LEU A 72 -13.38 3.38 5.00
N LYS A 73 -14.35 4.15 4.50
CA LYS A 73 -15.44 3.60 3.68
C LYS A 73 -14.90 2.96 2.40
N LYS A 74 -14.05 3.66 1.66
CA LYS A 74 -13.40 3.13 0.45
C LYS A 74 -12.58 1.88 0.75
N PHE A 75 -11.83 1.87 1.84
CA PHE A 75 -11.03 0.72 2.22
C PHE A 75 -11.88 -0.52 2.56
N ARG A 76 -13.04 -0.32 3.20
CA ARG A 76 -14.03 -1.38 3.43
C ARG A 76 -14.67 -1.85 2.13
N ASP A 77 -15.00 -0.93 1.23
CA ASP A 77 -15.53 -1.25 -0.10
C ASP A 77 -14.53 -2.07 -0.94
N MET A 78 -13.22 -1.85 -0.78
CA MET A 78 -12.17 -2.71 -1.36
C MET A 78 -12.19 -4.13 -0.80
N LYS A 79 -12.41 -4.29 0.50
CA LYS A 79 -12.55 -5.61 1.13
C LYS A 79 -13.82 -6.33 0.68
N ASP A 80 -14.91 -5.58 0.48
CA ASP A 80 -16.19 -6.11 0.01
C ASP A 80 -16.20 -6.41 -1.51
N GLY A 81 -15.10 -6.15 -2.22
CA GLY A 81 -14.97 -6.44 -3.65
C GLY A 81 -15.76 -5.50 -4.57
N LYS A 82 -16.06 -4.27 -4.13
CA LYS A 82 -16.82 -3.30 -4.93
C LYS A 82 -15.98 -2.59 -6.00
N TYR A 83 -14.67 -2.83 -6.02
CA TYR A 83 -13.75 -2.25 -6.99
C TYR A 83 -13.15 -3.33 -7.87
N GLU A 84 -13.00 -3.02 -9.14
CA GLU A 84 -12.28 -3.89 -10.08
C GLU A 84 -10.81 -4.04 -9.67
N PRO A 85 -10.17 -5.18 -9.94
CA PRO A 85 -8.76 -5.37 -9.69
C PRO A 85 -7.92 -4.21 -10.27
N GLN A 86 -6.96 -3.71 -9.49
CA GLN A 86 -6.05 -2.62 -9.89
C GLN A 86 -6.70 -1.24 -10.07
N THR A 87 -7.92 -1.01 -9.55
CA THR A 87 -8.59 0.32 -9.60
C THR A 87 -8.60 1.09 -8.28
N ALA A 88 -8.21 0.45 -7.18
CA ALA A 88 -8.13 1.06 -5.86
C ALA A 88 -6.89 0.56 -5.10
N PHE A 89 -6.14 1.49 -4.53
CA PHE A 89 -4.89 1.19 -3.83
C PHE A 89 -4.84 1.91 -2.48
N LEU A 90 -4.56 1.18 -1.40
CA LEU A 90 -4.23 1.79 -0.11
C LEU A 90 -2.79 2.29 -0.14
N ARG A 91 -2.59 3.60 0.02
CA ARG A 91 -1.27 4.24 0.02
C ARG A 91 -0.99 4.88 1.37
N MET A 92 0.27 4.83 1.82
CA MET A 92 0.70 5.56 3.00
C MET A 92 0.88 7.05 2.68
N ARG A 93 0.44 7.91 3.59
CA ARG A 93 0.69 9.35 3.58
C ARG A 93 2.07 9.61 4.20
N GLN A 94 3.11 9.31 3.43
CA GLN A 94 4.50 9.55 3.81
C GLN A 94 4.99 10.89 3.29
N ASP A 95 6.07 11.42 3.86
CA ASP A 95 6.74 12.62 3.36
C ASP A 95 7.42 12.36 2.00
N ILE A 96 7.00 13.13 0.98
CA ILE A 96 7.47 13.02 -0.41
C ILE A 96 8.75 13.83 -0.66
N GLU A 97 9.11 14.73 0.25
CA GLU A 97 10.31 15.56 0.16
C GLU A 97 11.53 14.88 0.79
N ASN A 98 11.30 13.77 1.52
CA ASN A 98 12.38 13.01 2.13
C ASN A 98 13.32 12.42 1.06
N PRO A 99 14.65 12.57 1.17
CA PRO A 99 15.61 11.99 0.23
C PRO A 99 15.63 10.45 0.24
N ASN A 100 15.05 9.80 1.25
CA ASN A 100 14.96 8.35 1.34
C ASN A 100 13.89 7.80 0.38
N PRO A 101 14.27 6.99 -0.63
CA PRO A 101 13.34 6.45 -1.61
C PRO A 101 12.26 5.51 -1.05
N GLN A 102 12.50 4.90 0.12
CA GLN A 102 11.52 4.04 0.79
C GLN A 102 10.41 4.84 1.49
N MET A 103 10.64 6.13 1.72
CA MET A 103 9.65 7.09 2.20
C MET A 103 8.91 7.78 1.04
N THR A 104 9.46 7.72 -0.17
CA THR A 104 8.86 8.32 -1.38
C THR A 104 8.14 7.33 -2.28
N LEU A 105 7.76 6.14 -1.78
CA LEU A 105 7.06 5.10 -2.54
C LEU A 105 7.75 4.72 -3.87
N ARG A 106 9.06 4.43 -3.86
CA ARG A 106 9.80 3.97 -5.07
C ARG A 106 9.16 2.71 -5.67
N PRO A 107 9.04 2.59 -7.01
CA PRO A 107 9.27 1.29 -7.63
C PRO A 107 10.76 0.99 -7.46
N THR A 108 11.11 -0.17 -6.89
CA THR A 108 12.48 -0.68 -6.96
C THR A 108 12.87 -0.73 -8.43
N ALA A 109 13.93 0.00 -8.78
CA ALA A 109 14.52 -0.06 -10.10
C ALA A 109 14.95 -1.51 -10.37
N SER A 110 14.46 -2.07 -11.48
CA SER A 110 15.08 -3.16 -12.22
C SER A 110 15.56 -2.59 -13.54
#